data_AF-A0A7S3YUW8-F1
#
_entry.id   AF-A0A7S3YUW8-F1
#
_cell.length_a   1.000
_cell.length_b   1.000
_cell.length_c   1.000
_cell.angle_alpha   90.00
_cell.angle_beta   90.00
_cell.angle_gamma   90.00
#
_symmetry.space_group_name_H-M   'P 1'
#
loop_
_entity.id
_entity.type
_entity.pdbx_description
1 polymer ?
#
loop_
_entity_poly.entity_id
_entity_poly.type
_entity_poly.pdbx_seq_one_letter_code
_entity_poly.pdbx_strand_id
1 'polypeptide(L)'
;MNSVAGLCCLSATDDAQAFRLTNALMRHPGYRHREVFGRGQGRDIGFPLACQLGWILDRLMEKYHPKLSVHLNKTLAMMNCPKGMFSGRNVGFMTLKWFLTLFASVVPPPVSLHIYDLFVADGHVAALRAAMLSIADVESQWLATPVGDTKVLQPKLWHHKADPDGCPSEDLRDTWTRDPWALVTAIRASPPSVEEFEALRSEYAQLQAMKKTAS
;
A
#
# COMPACT_ATOMS: atom_id res chain seq x y z
N MET A 1 -2.80 10.08 -9.79
CA MET A 1 -3.74 9.86 -10.89
C MET A 1 -3.05 9.41 -12.18
N ASN A 2 -1.99 10.09 -12.65
CA ASN A 2 -1.31 9.73 -13.91
C ASN A 2 -0.85 8.25 -14.00
N SER A 3 -0.30 7.66 -12.93
CA SER A 3 0.10 6.25 -12.93
C SER A 3 -1.08 5.28 -13.09
N VAL A 4 -2.22 5.60 -12.47
CA VAL A 4 -3.42 4.77 -12.52
C VAL A 4 -4.11 4.87 -13.88
N ALA A 5 -4.19 6.09 -14.43
CA ALA A 5 -4.68 6.31 -15.79
C ALA A 5 -3.78 5.63 -16.83
N GLY A 6 -2.45 5.71 -16.66
CA GLY A 6 -1.50 5.01 -17.52
C GLY A 6 -1.68 3.49 -17.51
N LEU A 7 -1.96 2.91 -16.34
CA LEU A 7 -2.29 1.48 -16.21
C LEU A 7 -3.57 1.11 -17.01
N CYS A 8 -4.60 1.96 -16.93
CA CYS A 8 -5.83 1.77 -17.69
C CYS A 8 -5.61 1.90 -19.19
N CYS A 9 -4.75 2.82 -19.63
CA CYS A 9 -4.35 2.94 -21.04
C CYS A 9 -3.63 1.68 -21.55
N LEU A 10 -2.77 1.06 -20.73
CA LEU A 10 -2.07 -0.17 -21.11
C LEU A 10 -3.00 -1.37 -21.29
N SER A 11 -4.17 -1.36 -20.65
CA SER A 11 -5.15 -2.46 -20.70
C SER A 11 -6.29 -2.21 -21.67
N ALA A 12 -6.37 -1.01 -22.24
CA ALA A 12 -7.45 -0.59 -23.12
C ALA A 12 -7.04 -0.73 -24.59
N THR A 13 -8.01 -1.04 -25.43
CA THR A 13 -7.87 -1.07 -26.89
C THR A 13 -7.89 0.34 -27.50
N ASP A 14 -8.48 1.31 -26.79
CA ASP A 14 -8.57 2.71 -27.20
C ASP A 14 -8.69 3.68 -26.00
N ASP A 15 -8.48 4.97 -26.27
CA ASP A 15 -8.54 6.03 -25.26
C ASP A 15 -9.92 6.15 -24.59
N ALA A 16 -11.00 5.86 -25.32
CA ALA A 16 -12.34 5.94 -24.78
C ALA A 16 -12.60 4.82 -23.75
N GLN A 17 -12.07 3.62 -23.99
CA GLN A 17 -12.09 2.52 -23.04
C GLN A 17 -11.18 2.82 -21.85
N ALA A 18 -9.98 3.36 -22.07
CA ALA A 18 -9.08 3.77 -21.00
C ALA A 18 -9.73 4.80 -20.05
N PHE A 19 -10.44 5.78 -20.63
CA PHE A 19 -11.23 6.76 -19.88
C PHE A 19 -12.36 6.09 -19.09
N ARG A 20 -13.12 5.18 -19.71
CA ARG A 20 -14.20 4.44 -19.02
C ARG A 20 -13.68 3.59 -17.87
N LEU A 21 -12.57 2.88 -18.06
CA LEU A 21 -11.92 2.07 -17.01
C LEU A 21 -11.43 2.94 -15.85
N THR A 22 -10.74 4.03 -16.17
CA THR A 22 -10.27 4.98 -15.15
C THR A 22 -11.45 5.56 -14.36
N ASN A 23 -12.53 5.97 -15.04
CA ASN A 23 -13.71 6.53 -14.38
C ASN A 23 -14.47 5.47 -13.55
N ALA A 24 -14.57 4.22 -14.04
CA ALA A 24 -15.18 3.12 -13.31
C ALA A 24 -14.42 2.83 -12.01
N LEU A 25 -13.08 2.81 -12.06
CA LEU A 25 -12.23 2.68 -10.87
C LEU A 25 -12.49 3.78 -9.86
N MET A 26 -12.49 5.05 -10.30
CA MET A 26 -12.63 6.20 -9.41
C MET A 26 -13.99 6.27 -8.70
N ARG A 27 -14.97 5.53 -9.24
CA ARG A 27 -16.33 5.36 -8.70
C ARG A 27 -16.51 4.03 -7.98
N HIS A 28 -15.52 3.13 -8.03
CA HIS A 28 -15.61 1.83 -7.39
C HIS A 28 -15.90 2.01 -5.89
N PRO A 29 -16.82 1.24 -5.29
CA PRO A 29 -17.15 1.39 -3.88
C PRO A 29 -15.94 1.24 -2.94
N GLY A 30 -14.97 0.41 -3.34
CA GLY A 30 -13.69 0.28 -2.63
C GLY A 30 -12.64 1.36 -2.97
N TYR A 31 -12.85 2.19 -3.99
CA TYR A 31 -11.90 3.25 -4.38
C TYR A 31 -12.64 4.56 -4.61
N ARG A 32 -13.56 4.91 -3.71
CA ARG A 32 -14.30 6.16 -3.82
C ARG A 32 -13.31 7.31 -3.75
N HIS A 33 -12.99 7.88 -4.90
CA HIS A 33 -11.98 8.94 -5.03
C HIS A 33 -12.27 10.13 -4.09
N ARG A 34 -13.54 10.39 -3.79
CA ARG A 34 -13.95 11.44 -2.83
C ARG A 34 -13.51 11.15 -1.39
N GLU A 35 -13.41 9.88 -1.00
CA GLU A 35 -12.94 9.41 0.30
C GLU A 35 -11.40 9.27 0.33
N VAL A 36 -10.77 9.07 -0.83
CA VAL A 36 -9.30 8.94 -0.99
C VAL A 36 -8.60 10.30 -1.19
N PHE A 37 -9.21 11.23 -1.93
CA PHE A 37 -8.60 12.50 -2.38
C PHE A 37 -9.49 13.73 -2.19
N GLY A 38 -10.75 13.58 -1.76
CA GLY A 38 -11.66 14.71 -1.62
C GLY A 38 -11.29 15.63 -0.45
N ARG A 39 -11.37 16.94 -0.66
CA ARG A 39 -11.58 17.88 0.46
C ARG A 39 -13.04 17.73 0.88
N GLY A 40 -13.29 17.27 2.10
CA GLY A 40 -14.64 17.33 2.67
C GLY A 40 -15.14 18.78 2.62
N GLN A 41 -16.14 19.07 1.79
CA GLN A 41 -16.97 20.24 2.00
C GLN A 41 -18.05 19.81 2.99
N GLY A 42 -17.91 20.26 4.25
CA GLY A 42 -18.77 19.86 5.36
C GLY A 42 -17.96 19.22 6.50
N ARG A 43 -18.48 19.30 7.73
CA ARG A 43 -17.86 18.98 9.04
C ARG A 43 -17.44 17.51 9.25
N ASP A 44 -17.18 16.77 8.19
CA ASP A 44 -16.55 15.47 8.21
C ASP A 44 -15.28 15.52 7.37
N ILE A 45 -14.23 16.05 7.98
CA ILE A 45 -12.85 15.74 7.59
C ILE A 45 -12.63 14.28 8.00
N GLY A 46 -13.25 13.35 7.26
CA GLY A 46 -12.86 11.96 7.30
C GLY A 46 -11.40 11.91 6.87
N PHE A 47 -10.52 11.44 7.75
CA PHE A 47 -9.14 11.15 7.37
C PHE A 47 -9.16 10.31 6.09
N PRO A 48 -8.36 10.64 5.05
CA PRO A 48 -8.42 9.94 3.77
C PRO A 48 -8.33 8.43 3.99
N LEU A 49 -9.10 7.64 3.24
CA LEU A 49 -9.08 6.17 3.29
C LEU A 49 -7.65 5.60 3.30
N ALA A 50 -6.73 6.24 2.56
CA ALA A 50 -5.32 5.85 2.54
C ALA A 50 -4.62 5.97 3.91
N CYS A 51 -4.99 6.93 4.76
CA CYS A 51 -4.51 7.03 6.13
C CYS A 51 -5.09 5.94 7.04
N GLN A 52 -6.36 5.57 6.85
CA GLN A 52 -6.95 4.43 7.55
C GLN A 52 -6.24 3.13 7.17
N LEU A 53 -6.00 2.90 5.89
CA LEU A 53 -5.25 1.73 5.42
C LEU A 53 -3.80 1.75 5.93
N GLY A 54 -3.16 2.92 5.97
CA GLY A 54 -1.84 3.09 6.58
C GLY A 54 -1.82 2.70 8.05
N TRP A 55 -2.81 3.14 8.83
CA TRP A 55 -2.94 2.77 10.25
C TRP A 55 -3.20 1.27 10.44
N ILE A 56 -4.07 0.68 9.63
CA ILE A 56 -4.33 -0.77 9.66
C ILE A 56 -3.04 -1.52 9.33
N LEU A 57 -2.29 -1.06 8.33
CA LEU A 57 -1.02 -1.66 7.94
C LEU A 57 0.03 -1.57 9.06
N ASP A 58 0.12 -0.46 9.80
CA ASP A 58 1.00 -0.34 10.97
C ASP A 58 0.68 -1.45 12.00
N ARG A 59 -0.61 -1.71 12.27
CA ARG A 59 -1.04 -2.79 13.19
C ARG A 59 -0.67 -4.17 12.68
N LEU A 60 -0.83 -4.41 11.39
CA LEU A 60 -0.46 -5.66 10.76
C LEU A 60 1.07 -5.86 10.80
N MET A 61 1.85 -4.81 10.59
CA MET A 61 3.31 -4.88 10.70
C MET A 61 3.77 -5.17 12.13
N GLU A 62 3.14 -4.60 13.15
CA GLU A 62 3.43 -4.93 14.55
C GLU A 62 3.23 -6.43 14.84
N LYS A 63 2.20 -7.02 14.23
CA LYS A 63 1.86 -8.44 14.42
C LYS A 63 2.74 -9.38 13.61
N TYR A 64 2.90 -9.12 12.32
CA TYR A 64 3.51 -10.05 11.36
C TYR A 64 4.99 -9.76 11.07
N HIS A 65 5.45 -8.51 11.23
CA HIS A 65 6.84 -8.09 11.02
C HIS A 65 7.38 -7.25 12.20
N PRO A 66 7.35 -7.78 13.44
CA PRO A 66 7.65 -7.00 14.64
C PRO A 66 9.07 -6.42 14.64
N LYS A 67 10.05 -7.15 14.10
CA LYS A 67 11.44 -6.68 13.99
C LYS A 67 11.56 -5.47 13.08
N LEU A 68 10.91 -5.55 11.91
CA LEU A 68 10.89 -4.45 10.96
C LEU A 68 10.14 -3.24 11.50
N SER A 69 9.00 -3.45 12.16
CA SER A 69 8.25 -2.37 12.82
C SER A 69 9.12 -1.62 13.85
N VAL A 70 9.85 -2.35 14.72
CA VAL A 70 10.79 -1.74 15.67
C VAL A 70 11.92 -1.00 14.95
N HIS A 71 12.48 -1.59 13.89
CA HIS A 71 13.55 -0.98 13.11
C HIS A 71 13.10 0.34 12.47
N LEU A 72 11.97 0.35 11.76
CA LEU A 72 11.43 1.55 11.12
C LEU A 72 11.12 2.64 12.15
N ASN A 73 10.51 2.29 13.27
CA ASN A 73 10.22 3.24 14.34
C ASN A 73 11.48 3.91 14.90
N LYS A 74 12.59 3.17 15.04
CA LYS A 74 13.88 3.74 15.43
C LYS A 74 14.44 4.68 14.36
N THR A 75 14.41 4.26 13.09
CA THR A 75 14.87 5.08 11.95
C THR A 75 14.09 6.40 11.88
N LEU A 76 12.77 6.34 12.08
CA LEU A 76 11.89 7.51 12.09
C LEU A 76 12.12 8.44 13.28
N ALA A 77 12.38 7.89 14.47
CA ALA A 77 12.70 8.69 15.64
C ALA A 77 14.01 9.50 15.46
N MET A 78 14.99 8.97 14.73
CA MET A 78 16.26 9.65 14.46
C MET A 78 16.13 10.81 13.46
N MET A 79 15.09 10.83 12.63
CA MET A 79 14.89 11.88 11.62
C MET A 79 14.25 13.17 12.15
N ASN A 80 14.03 13.30 13.47
CA ASN A 80 13.35 14.45 14.08
C ASN A 80 12.01 14.79 13.40
N CYS A 81 11.26 13.78 12.94
CA CYS A 81 9.94 14.01 12.38
C CYS A 81 9.06 14.73 13.42
N PRO A 82 8.35 15.82 13.07
CA PRO A 82 7.56 16.59 14.01
C PRO A 82 6.57 15.68 14.77
N LYS A 83 6.76 15.58 16.09
CA LYS A 83 5.84 14.87 16.97
C LYS A 83 4.46 15.50 16.83
N GLY A 84 3.50 14.77 16.28
CA GLY A 84 2.10 15.19 16.21
C GLY A 84 1.52 15.37 14.80
N MET A 85 2.31 15.30 13.72
CA MET A 85 1.70 15.31 12.39
C MET A 85 1.00 13.97 12.09
N PHE A 86 1.50 12.87 12.65
CA PHE A 86 0.91 11.53 12.63
C PHE A 86 1.28 10.82 13.95
N SER A 87 0.35 10.13 14.59
CA SER A 87 0.55 9.58 15.93
C SER A 87 1.52 8.38 15.93
N GLY A 88 2.82 8.65 16.10
CA GLY A 88 3.81 7.71 16.64
C GLY A 88 4.16 6.46 15.84
N ARG A 89 3.61 6.26 14.64
CA ARG A 89 3.80 5.07 13.77
C ARG A 89 3.70 5.54 12.32
N ASN A 90 4.75 5.35 11.51
CA ASN A 90 4.90 6.07 10.23
C ASN A 90 5.06 5.18 8.98
N VAL A 91 4.71 3.88 9.03
CA VAL A 91 4.65 3.08 7.78
C VAL A 91 3.59 3.68 6.86
N GLY A 92 2.50 4.21 7.43
CA GLY A 92 1.45 4.90 6.69
C GLY A 92 1.95 6.03 5.76
N PHE A 93 3.09 6.68 6.04
CA PHE A 93 3.67 7.69 5.12
C PHE A 93 4.38 7.03 3.92
N MET A 94 5.14 5.97 4.17
CA MET A 94 5.84 5.23 3.11
C MET A 94 4.86 4.54 2.16
N THR A 95 3.77 4.00 2.71
CA THR A 95 2.80 3.19 1.97
C THR A 95 1.62 4.00 1.48
N LEU A 96 1.53 5.29 1.84
CA LEU A 96 0.53 6.22 1.30
C LEU A 96 0.52 6.17 -0.22
N LYS A 97 1.71 6.26 -0.84
CA LYS A 97 1.85 6.20 -2.29
C LYS A 97 1.36 4.88 -2.89
N TRP A 98 1.50 3.76 -2.15
CA TRP A 98 1.07 2.45 -2.62
C TRP A 98 -0.45 2.42 -2.75
N PHE A 99 -1.17 2.83 -1.71
CA PHE A 99 -2.64 2.84 -1.72
C PHE A 99 -3.21 3.91 -2.66
N LEU A 100 -2.62 5.11 -2.70
CA LEU A 100 -3.07 6.20 -3.59
C LEU A 100 -2.88 5.90 -5.09
N THR A 101 -2.03 4.93 -5.43
CA THR A 101 -1.78 4.56 -6.83
C THR A 101 -2.16 3.12 -7.14
N LEU A 102 -2.78 2.40 -6.21
CA LEU A 102 -2.99 0.94 -6.28
C LEU A 102 -1.73 0.23 -6.79
N PHE A 103 -0.60 0.57 -6.18
CA PHE A 103 0.74 0.07 -6.49
C PHE A 103 1.30 0.43 -7.88
N ALA A 104 0.54 1.04 -8.79
CA ALA A 104 0.98 1.37 -10.16
C ALA A 104 2.22 2.26 -10.26
N SER A 105 2.61 2.94 -9.17
CA SER A 105 3.80 3.78 -9.13
C SER A 105 5.01 3.17 -8.40
N VAL A 106 4.83 1.95 -7.88
CA VAL A 106 5.82 1.25 -7.08
C VAL A 106 6.03 -0.19 -7.51
N VAL A 107 5.22 -0.78 -8.40
CA VAL A 107 5.44 -2.13 -8.97
C VAL A 107 5.35 -2.13 -10.50
N PRO A 108 5.91 -3.15 -11.19
CA PRO A 108 5.77 -3.28 -12.63
C PRO A 108 4.30 -3.35 -13.10
N PRO A 109 3.98 -2.82 -14.31
CA PRO A 109 2.60 -2.77 -14.79
C PRO A 109 1.82 -4.10 -14.78
N PRO A 110 2.39 -5.24 -15.22
CA PRO A 110 1.66 -6.52 -15.20
C PRO A 110 1.23 -6.92 -13.77
N VAL A 111 2.11 -6.69 -12.79
CA VAL A 111 1.84 -6.98 -11.39
C VAL A 111 0.78 -6.03 -10.82
N SER A 112 0.86 -4.75 -11.18
CA SER A 112 -0.13 -3.76 -10.76
C SER A 112 -1.53 -4.08 -11.31
N LEU A 113 -1.63 -4.68 -12.50
CA LEU A 113 -2.91 -5.12 -13.07
C LEU A 113 -3.53 -6.26 -12.29
N HIS A 114 -2.75 -7.24 -11.84
CA HIS A 114 -3.28 -8.31 -11.00
C HIS A 114 -3.71 -7.83 -9.60
N ILE A 115 -2.96 -6.89 -9.02
CA ILE A 115 -3.38 -6.22 -7.77
C ILE A 115 -4.69 -5.46 -8.00
N TYR A 116 -4.84 -4.84 -9.17
CA TYR A 116 -6.06 -4.15 -9.55
C TYR A 116 -7.25 -5.09 -9.67
N ASP A 117 -7.11 -6.22 -10.37
CA ASP A 117 -8.16 -7.24 -10.52
C ASP A 117 -8.62 -7.75 -9.15
N LEU A 118 -7.66 -8.06 -8.28
CA LEU A 118 -7.94 -8.49 -6.91
C LEU A 118 -8.61 -7.39 -6.08
N PHE A 119 -8.22 -6.14 -6.28
CA PHE A 119 -8.83 -5.03 -5.59
C PHE A 119 -10.28 -4.78 -6.03
N VAL A 120 -10.61 -4.98 -7.30
CA VAL A 120 -11.99 -4.91 -7.79
C VAL A 120 -12.83 -6.03 -7.20
N ALA A 121 -12.28 -7.24 -7.08
CA ALA A 121 -12.98 -8.39 -6.52
C ALA A 121 -13.10 -8.35 -4.98
N ASP A 122 -11.99 -8.14 -4.28
CA ASP A 122 -11.84 -8.36 -2.85
C ASP A 122 -11.70 -7.02 -2.06
N GLY A 123 -11.73 -5.88 -2.75
CA GLY A 123 -11.69 -4.54 -2.16
C GLY A 123 -10.36 -4.20 -1.48
N HIS A 124 -10.43 -3.41 -0.41
CA HIS A 124 -9.25 -2.92 0.32
C HIS A 124 -8.39 -4.04 0.92
N VAL A 125 -8.99 -5.19 1.22
CA VAL A 125 -8.27 -6.34 1.79
C VAL A 125 -7.19 -6.79 0.81
N ALA A 126 -7.47 -6.86 -0.49
CA ALA A 126 -6.46 -7.18 -1.49
C ALA A 126 -5.29 -6.18 -1.51
N ALA A 127 -5.58 -4.88 -1.38
CA ALA A 127 -4.53 -3.86 -1.33
C ALA A 127 -3.63 -4.00 -0.08
N LEU A 128 -4.22 -4.31 1.08
CA LEU A 128 -3.47 -4.57 2.31
C LEU A 128 -2.64 -5.85 2.20
N ARG A 129 -3.19 -6.91 1.61
CA ARG A 129 -2.47 -8.16 1.35
C ARG A 129 -1.30 -7.96 0.41
N ALA A 130 -1.49 -7.21 -0.66
CA ALA A 130 -0.41 -6.82 -1.57
C ALA A 130 0.66 -6.01 -0.84
N ALA A 131 0.28 -5.12 0.07
CA ALA A 131 1.23 -4.37 0.91
C ALA A 131 2.04 -5.30 1.82
N MET A 132 1.38 -6.24 2.51
CA MET A 132 2.03 -7.20 3.40
C MET A 132 2.98 -8.13 2.65
N LEU A 133 2.57 -8.63 1.49
CA LEU A 133 3.45 -9.42 0.61
C LEU A 133 4.67 -8.61 0.18
N SER A 134 4.46 -7.35 -0.23
CA SER A 134 5.55 -6.45 -0.64
C SER A 134 6.52 -6.18 0.52
N ILE A 135 6.02 -6.03 1.74
CA ILE A 135 6.83 -5.81 2.95
C ILE A 135 7.63 -7.06 3.29
N ALA A 136 7.00 -8.24 3.26
CA ALA A 136 7.67 -9.51 3.52
C ALA A 136 8.85 -9.74 2.57
N ASP A 137 8.67 -9.37 1.30
CA ASP A 137 9.70 -9.50 0.27
C ASP A 137 10.93 -8.63 0.53
N VAL A 138 10.71 -7.39 0.97
CA VAL A 138 11.79 -6.42 1.19
C VAL A 138 12.28 -6.34 2.65
N GLU A 139 11.68 -7.11 3.57
CA GLU A 139 11.96 -7.04 5.00
C GLU A 139 13.45 -7.24 5.30
N SER A 140 14.06 -8.25 4.69
CA SER A 140 15.49 -8.57 4.89
C SER A 140 16.39 -7.42 4.45
N GLN A 141 16.10 -6.83 3.29
CA GLN A 141 16.83 -5.67 2.75
C GLN A 141 16.68 -4.44 3.64
N TRP A 142 15.47 -4.18 4.13
CA TRP A 142 15.19 -3.04 5.00
C TRP A 142 15.85 -3.20 6.37
N LEU A 143 15.85 -4.41 6.94
CA LEU A 143 16.53 -4.69 8.20
C LEU A 143 18.05 -4.59 8.10
N ALA A 144 18.62 -4.83 6.92
CA ALA A 144 20.06 -4.65 6.68
C ALA A 144 20.47 -3.18 6.51
N THR A 145 19.51 -2.27 6.29
CA THR A 145 19.78 -0.84 6.16
C THR A 145 20.08 -0.24 7.54
N PRO A 146 21.10 0.62 7.69
CA PRO A 146 21.40 1.26 8.98
C PRO A 146 20.23 2.10 9.50
N VAL A 147 20.05 2.10 10.83
CA VAL A 147 19.03 2.95 11.47
C VAL A 147 19.34 4.42 11.18
N GLY A 148 18.34 5.16 10.71
CA GLY A 148 18.48 6.56 10.31
C GLY A 148 18.75 6.78 8.81
N ASP A 149 19.06 5.72 8.04
CA ASP A 149 19.12 5.82 6.59
C ASP A 149 17.71 5.85 5.99
N THR A 150 17.42 6.90 5.23
CA THR A 150 16.11 7.19 4.65
C THR A 150 15.83 6.41 3.38
N LYS A 151 16.81 5.67 2.84
CA LYS A 151 16.61 4.79 1.68
C LYS A 151 15.52 3.76 1.92
N VAL A 152 15.35 3.32 3.17
CA VAL A 152 14.27 2.41 3.56
C VAL A 152 12.88 3.00 3.32
N LEU A 153 12.75 4.34 3.30
CA LEU A 153 11.48 5.07 3.16
C LEU A 153 11.07 5.33 1.71
N GLN A 154 11.96 5.09 0.75
CA GLN A 154 11.68 5.26 -0.67
C GLN A 154 11.73 3.92 -1.42
N PRO A 155 10.90 2.93 -1.04
CA PRO A 155 10.94 1.66 -1.73
C PRO A 155 10.32 1.82 -3.11
N LYS A 156 11.21 1.84 -4.10
CA LYS A 156 10.88 1.29 -5.41
C LYS A 156 10.77 -0.22 -5.21
N LEU A 157 9.56 -0.70 -4.90
CA LEU A 157 9.29 -2.13 -4.78
C LEU A 157 9.50 -2.78 -6.16
N TRP A 158 10.08 -3.97 -6.20
CA TRP A 158 10.18 -4.78 -7.44
C TRP A 158 10.76 -4.02 -8.66
N HIS A 159 11.55 -3.00 -8.38
CA HIS A 159 12.17 -2.07 -9.30
C HIS A 159 13.62 -1.88 -8.85
N HIS A 160 14.39 -2.96 -8.80
CA HIS A 160 15.84 -2.80 -8.74
C HIS A 160 16.40 -2.59 -10.15
N LYS A 161 17.34 -1.65 -10.22
CA LYS A 161 18.24 -1.46 -11.36
C LYS A 161 18.83 -2.82 -11.70
N ALA A 162 18.94 -3.13 -12.98
CA ALA A 162 19.82 -4.20 -13.43
C ALA A 162 21.15 -4.05 -12.68
N ASP A 163 21.48 -5.03 -11.84
CA ASP A 163 22.75 -5.08 -11.15
C ASP A 163 23.82 -5.31 -12.23
N PRO A 164 24.76 -4.37 -12.48
CA PRO A 164 25.78 -4.55 -13.51
C PRO A 164 26.74 -5.71 -13.19
N ASP A 165 26.85 -6.09 -11.91
CA ASP A 165 27.96 -6.90 -11.40
C ASP A 165 27.54 -8.30 -10.90
N GLY A 166 26.40 -8.81 -11.33
CA GLY A 166 26.15 -10.25 -11.35
C GLY A 166 26.01 -10.91 -9.98
N CYS A 167 24.79 -10.96 -9.47
CA CYS A 167 24.31 -12.14 -8.77
C CYS A 167 22.84 -12.36 -9.15
N PRO A 168 22.51 -13.36 -9.99
CA PRO A 168 21.13 -13.67 -10.30
C PRO A 168 20.55 -14.40 -9.09
N SER A 169 20.05 -13.67 -8.09
CA SER A 169 18.95 -14.25 -7.32
C SER A 169 17.83 -14.50 -8.31
N GLU A 170 17.32 -15.73 -8.42
CA GLU A 170 16.15 -16.03 -9.26
C GLU A 170 15.10 -14.95 -9.02
N ASP A 171 14.95 -14.08 -10.01
CA ASP A 171 14.29 -12.80 -9.85
C ASP A 171 12.83 -13.10 -9.53
N LEU A 172 12.35 -12.71 -8.35
CA LEU A 172 10.91 -12.75 -8.07
C LEU A 172 10.10 -11.99 -9.14
N ARG A 173 10.74 -11.03 -9.82
CA ARG A 173 10.20 -10.41 -11.04
C ARG A 173 9.90 -11.45 -12.13
N ASP A 174 10.83 -12.36 -12.42
CA ASP A 174 10.61 -13.46 -13.35
C ASP A 174 9.50 -14.38 -12.84
N THR A 175 9.48 -14.71 -11.54
CA THR A 175 8.44 -15.60 -10.99
C THR A 175 7.03 -14.99 -11.10
N TRP A 176 6.83 -13.73 -10.71
CA TRP A 176 5.51 -13.09 -10.72
C TRP A 176 5.08 -12.63 -12.11
N THR A 177 6.02 -12.37 -13.02
CA THR A 177 5.68 -12.05 -14.42
C THR A 177 5.49 -13.28 -15.28
N ARG A 178 6.15 -14.41 -14.97
CA ARG A 178 5.98 -15.69 -15.68
C ARG A 178 4.80 -16.50 -15.16
N ASP A 179 4.48 -16.41 -13.87
CA ASP A 179 3.29 -17.03 -13.26
C ASP A 179 2.42 -16.01 -12.50
N PRO A 180 1.52 -15.32 -13.22
CA PRO A 180 0.51 -14.45 -12.62
C PRO A 180 -0.35 -15.10 -11.55
N TRP A 181 -0.62 -16.41 -11.67
CA TRP A 181 -1.50 -17.12 -10.73
C TRP A 181 -0.80 -17.42 -9.42
N ALA A 182 0.50 -17.68 -9.44
CA ALA A 182 1.31 -17.74 -8.23
C ALA A 182 1.24 -16.41 -7.47
N LEU A 183 1.35 -15.26 -8.16
CA LEU A 183 1.24 -13.93 -7.54
C LEU A 183 -0.14 -13.73 -6.89
N VAL A 184 -1.20 -14.00 -7.64
CA VAL A 184 -2.58 -13.87 -7.15
C VAL A 184 -2.80 -14.74 -5.91
N THR A 185 -2.29 -15.98 -5.94
CA THR A 185 -2.39 -16.92 -4.83
C THR A 185 -1.60 -16.43 -3.61
N ALA A 186 -0.38 -15.93 -3.81
CA ALA A 186 0.46 -15.38 -2.76
C ALA A 186 -0.16 -14.14 -2.12
N ILE A 187 -0.72 -13.22 -2.92
CA ILE A 187 -1.47 -12.07 -2.41
C ILE A 187 -2.65 -12.57 -1.57
N ARG A 188 -3.48 -13.48 -2.09
CA ARG A 188 -4.66 -13.97 -1.34
C ARG A 188 -4.31 -14.71 -0.05
N ALA A 189 -3.19 -15.42 -0.03
CA ALA A 189 -2.68 -16.12 1.15
C ALA A 189 -2.03 -15.18 2.18
N SER A 190 -1.65 -13.97 1.76
CA SER A 190 -1.04 -12.99 2.65
C SER A 190 -2.05 -12.45 3.68
N PRO A 191 -1.59 -12.05 4.87
CA PRO A 191 -2.45 -11.35 5.83
C PRO A 191 -2.86 -9.96 5.30
N PRO A 192 -3.97 -9.39 5.78
CA PRO A 192 -4.87 -9.91 6.81
C PRO A 192 -5.94 -10.88 6.27
N SER A 193 -6.62 -11.60 7.18
CA SER A 193 -7.93 -12.18 6.86
C SER A 193 -9.00 -11.09 6.73
N VAL A 194 -10.17 -11.42 6.15
CA VAL A 194 -11.28 -10.45 6.03
C VAL A 194 -11.79 -10.05 7.41
N GLU A 195 -11.89 -11.00 8.33
CA GLU A 195 -12.31 -10.80 9.71
C GLU A 195 -11.34 -9.90 10.47
N GLU A 196 -10.04 -10.13 10.30
CA GLU A 196 -9.00 -9.29 10.90
C GLU A 196 -9.05 -7.85 10.37
N PHE A 197 -9.27 -7.68 9.07
CA PHE A 197 -9.45 -6.35 8.48
C PHE A 197 -10.67 -5.62 9.06
N GLU A 198 -11.83 -6.27 9.14
CA GLU A 198 -13.05 -5.62 9.66
C GLU A 198 -12.94 -5.32 11.18
N ALA A 199 -12.24 -6.15 11.94
CA ALA A 199 -11.93 -5.88 13.34
C ALA A 199 -11.07 -4.63 13.50
N LEU A 200 -9.95 -4.53 12.75
CA LEU A 200 -9.05 -3.37 12.78
C LEU A 200 -9.73 -2.11 12.26
N ARG A 201 -10.57 -2.23 11.23
CA ARG A 201 -11.38 -1.14 10.70
C ARG A 201 -12.36 -0.59 11.74
N SER A 202 -13.00 -1.48 12.50
CA SER A 202 -13.91 -1.12 13.59
C SER A 202 -13.17 -0.46 14.75
N GLU A 203 -12.00 -0.97 15.15
CA GLU A 203 -11.14 -0.34 16.16
C GLU A 203 -10.77 1.08 15.74
N TYR A 204 -10.33 1.28 14.50
CA TYR A 204 -10.00 2.60 13.97
C TYR A 204 -11.18 3.57 14.06
N ALA A 205 -12.38 3.12 13.68
CA ALA A 205 -13.60 3.95 13.74
C ALA A 205 -13.93 4.38 15.17
N GLN A 206 -13.80 3.47 16.15
CA GLN A 206 -14.00 3.79 17.57
C GLN A 206 -12.98 4.82 18.07
N LEU A 207 -11.70 4.67 17.72
CA LEU A 207 -10.65 5.62 18.07
C LEU A 207 -10.93 7.03 17.50
N GLN A 208 -11.46 7.13 16.29
CA GLN A 208 -11.83 8.41 15.70
C GLN A 208 -13.04 9.04 16.38
N ALA A 209 -14.04 8.24 16.78
CA ALA A 209 -15.20 8.71 17.52
C ALA A 209 -14.79 9.29 18.89
N MET A 210 -13.92 8.60 19.62
CA MET A 210 -13.40 9.06 20.92
C MET A 210 -12.64 10.39 20.81
N LYS A 211 -11.85 10.57 19.74
CA LYS A 211 -11.14 11.84 19.50
C LYS A 211 -12.09 13.00 19.24
N LYS A 212 -13.19 12.77 18.51
CA LYS A 212 -14.22 13.79 18.25
C LYS A 212 -14.97 14.20 19.52
N THR A 213 -15.16 13.29 20.49
CA THR A 213 -15.85 13.60 21.75
C THR A 213 -14.96 14.29 22.79
N ALA A 214 -13.64 14.23 22.63
CA ALA A 214 -12.67 14.82 23.55
C ALA A 214 -12.23 16.25 23.17
N SER A 215 -12.66 16.74 22.01
CA SER A 215 -12.41 18.10 21.47
C SER A 215 -13.63 18.99 21.61
#